data_AF-A0A6L2ZZL4-F1
#
_entry.id   AF-A0A6L2ZZL4-F1
#
_cell.length_a   1.000
_cell.length_b   1.000
_cell.length_c   1.000
_cell.angle_alpha   90.00
_cell.angle_beta   90.00
_cell.angle_gamma   90.00
#
_symmetry.space_group_name_H-M   'P 1'
#
loop_
_entity.id
_entity.type
_entity.pdbx_description
1 polymer ?
#
loop_
_entity_poly.entity_id
_entity_poly.type
_entity_poly.pdbx_seq_one_letter_code
_entity_poly.pdbx_strand_id
1 'polypeptide(L)' 'MGRLIDEMKQAIVDVYPLLFDPIYQTRIWGGRRLETLLGRSLPPAEPIGESWELSDLPGAESRVRHGPARGRPLHAL' A
#
# COMPACT_ATOMS: atom_id res chain seq x y z
N MET A 1 -34.80 20.31 -7.81
CA MET A 1 -33.99 20.42 -6.58
C MET A 1 -33.40 19.10 -6.12
N GLY A 2 -34.15 17.98 -6.07
CA GLY A 2 -33.62 16.66 -5.65
C GLY A 2 -32.51 16.09 -6.54
N ARG A 3 -32.65 16.18 -7.87
CA ARG A 3 -31.65 15.64 -8.83
C ARG A 3 -30.27 16.29 -8.71
N LEU A 4 -30.23 17.60 -8.42
CA LEU A 4 -28.99 18.35 -8.17
C LEU A 4 -28.32 17.94 -6.85
N ILE A 5 -29.11 17.62 -5.82
CA ILE A 5 -28.58 17.13 -4.52
C ILE A 5 -28.04 15.71 -4.66
N ASP A 6 -28.70 14.84 -5.43
CA ASP A 6 -28.24 13.47 -5.67
C ASP A 6 -27.00 13.43 -6.58
N GLU A 7 -26.94 14.28 -7.62
CA GLU A 7 -25.73 14.48 -8.43
C GLU A 7 -24.57 15.07 -7.59
N MET A 8 -24.85 16.00 -6.68
CA MET A 8 -23.83 16.52 -5.76
C MET A 8 -23.37 15.47 -4.73
N LYS A 9 -24.26 14.56 -4.29
CA LYS A 9 -23.89 13.42 -3.43
C LYS A 9 -23.08 12.36 -4.17
N GLN A 10 -23.35 12.13 -5.45
CA GLN A 10 -22.56 11.26 -6.32
C GLN A 10 -21.19 11.91 -6.68
N ALA A 11 -21.13 13.24 -6.70
CA ALA A 11 -19.93 14.04 -6.95
C ALA A 11 -19.10 14.34 -5.69
N ILE A 12 -19.62 14.08 -4.49
CA ILE A 12 -18.78 13.68 -3.36
C ILE A 12 -18.26 12.30 -3.73
N VAL A 13 -17.21 12.30 -4.54
CA VAL A 13 -16.47 11.13 -4.96
C VAL A 13 -16.27 10.28 -3.70
N ASP A 14 -16.65 9.00 -3.74
CA ASP A 14 -16.26 8.04 -2.71
C ASP A 14 -14.72 7.95 -2.73
N VAL A 15 -14.05 8.91 -2.08
CA VAL A 15 -12.60 8.96 -1.94
C VAL A 15 -12.24 7.82 -1.00
N TYR A 16 -11.87 6.70 -1.60
CA TYR A 16 -11.44 5.52 -0.86
C TYR A 16 -9.93 5.62 -0.58
N PRO A 17 -9.49 5.58 0.69
CA PRO A 17 -8.07 5.60 1.03
C PRO A 17 -7.32 4.43 0.40
N LEU A 18 -6.28 4.71 -0.37
CA LEU A 18 -5.45 3.69 -0.98
C LEU A 18 -4.36 3.25 0.01
N LEU A 19 -4.53 2.04 0.53
CA LEU A 19 -3.53 1.35 1.33
C LEU A 19 -2.77 0.37 0.44
N PHE A 20 -1.47 0.19 0.69
CA PHE A 20 -0.61 -0.69 -0.08
C PHE A 20 0.01 -1.76 0.83
N ASP A 21 0.33 -2.91 0.24
CA ASP A 21 1.14 -3.93 0.90
C ASP A 21 2.62 -3.50 0.93
N PRO A 22 3.32 -3.59 2.09
CA PRO A 22 4.73 -3.28 2.16
C PRO A 22 5.54 -4.32 1.38
N ILE A 23 6.59 -3.86 0.72
CA ILE A 23 7.57 -4.71 0.04
C ILE A 23 8.80 -4.76 0.93
N TYR A 24 9.09 -5.93 1.49
CA TYR A 24 10.24 -6.13 2.37
C TYR A 24 11.48 -6.47 1.57
N GLN A 25 12.55 -5.69 1.78
CA GLN A 25 13.81 -5.88 1.06
C GLN A 25 14.90 -6.42 1.99
N THR A 26 15.51 -7.51 1.56
CA THR A 26 16.68 -8.10 2.21
C THR A 26 17.92 -7.26 1.99
N ARG A 27 18.67 -7.00 3.07
CA ARG A 27 19.88 -6.16 3.07
C ARG A 27 20.94 -6.73 4.00
N ILE A 28 22.22 -6.47 3.72
CA ILE A 28 23.35 -6.90 4.58
C ILE A 28 23.29 -6.32 6.00
N TRP A 29 22.67 -5.16 6.14
CA TRP A 29 22.44 -4.49 7.42
C TRP A 29 21.05 -4.79 8.00
N GLY A 30 20.29 -5.66 7.33
CA GLY A 30 18.95 -6.05 7.73
C GLY A 30 18.92 -6.97 8.95
N GLY A 31 17.71 -7.27 9.41
CA GLY A 31 17.48 -8.10 10.58
C GLY A 31 16.00 -8.18 10.91
N ARG A 32 15.68 -8.17 12.20
CA ARG A 32 14.30 -8.33 12.71
C ARG A 32 13.76 -7.13 13.48
N ARG A 33 14.47 -5.99 13.47
CA ARG A 33 14.07 -4.81 14.25
C ARG A 33 12.71 -4.24 13.85
N LEU A 34 12.27 -4.40 12.60
CA LEU A 34 10.95 -3.94 12.17
C LEU A 34 9.81 -4.72 12.86
N GLU A 35 10.04 -5.96 13.32
CA GLU A 35 9.06 -6.70 14.13
C GLU A 35 8.88 -6.06 15.49
N THR A 36 9.98 -5.75 16.17
CA THR A 36 9.93 -5.26 17.56
C THR A 36 9.60 -3.77 17.65
N LEU A 37 10.09 -2.95 16.73
CA LEU A 37 9.89 -1.50 16.75
C LEU A 37 8.56 -1.08 16.12
N LEU A 38 8.12 -1.77 15.08
CA LEU A 38 6.95 -1.39 14.26
C LEU A 38 5.86 -2.46 14.22
N GLY A 39 6.01 -3.57 14.98
CA GLY A 39 5.01 -4.63 15.04
C GLY A 39 4.81 -5.37 13.71
N ARG A 40 5.80 -5.34 12.80
CA ARG A 40 5.67 -5.95 11.48
C ARG A 40 5.75 -7.47 11.55
N SER A 41 5.02 -8.14 10.66
CA SER A 41 5.19 -9.57 10.38
C SER A 41 6.09 -9.71 9.16
N LEU A 42 7.35 -10.08 9.37
CA LEU A 42 8.34 -10.18 8.30
C LEU A 42 8.47 -11.63 7.81
N PRO A 43 8.78 -11.86 6.51
CA PRO A 43 9.08 -13.18 5.98
C PRO A 43 10.13 -13.92 6.82
N PRO A 44 9.99 -15.23 7.04
CA PRO A 44 10.92 -15.99 7.87
C PRO A 44 12.31 -16.07 7.20
N ALA A 45 13.35 -16.19 8.03
CA ALA A 45 14.74 -16.48 7.62
C ALA A 45 15.47 -15.43 6.75
N GLU A 46 14.89 -14.26 6.49
CA GLU A 46 15.56 -13.19 5.75
C GLU A 46 15.93 -11.98 6.63
N PRO A 47 17.15 -11.41 6.47
CA PRO A 47 17.53 -10.16 7.14
C PRO A 47 16.92 -8.97 6.40
N ILE A 48 15.70 -8.59 6.80
CA ILE A 48 14.99 -7.45 6.21
C ILE A 48 15.58 -6.15 6.75
N GLY A 49 16.09 -5.31 5.86
CA GLY A 49 16.57 -3.97 6.19
C GLY A 49 15.53 -2.89 5.94
N GLU A 50 14.79 -3.02 4.83
CA GLU A 50 13.89 -1.96 4.38
C GLU A 50 12.45 -2.48 4.29
N SER A 51 11.51 -1.60 4.63
CA SER A 51 10.09 -1.76 4.32
C SER A 51 9.74 -0.67 3.31
N TRP A 52 9.53 -1.05 2.06
CA TRP A 52 9.07 -0.13 1.02
C TRP A 52 7.55 -0.08 1.07
N GLU A 53 7.03 0.98 1.69
CA GLU A 53 5.58 1.17 1.87
C GLU A 53 4.91 1.67 0.57
N LEU A 54 5.66 2.37 -0.29
CA LEU A 54 5.20 2.88 -1.57
C LEU A 54 6.34 2.89 -2.59
N SER A 55 6.15 2.24 -3.73
CA SER A 55 7.16 2.09 -4.78
C SER A 55 6.50 1.99 -6.15
N ASP A 56 7.04 2.72 -7.13
CA ASP A 56 6.71 2.57 -8.56
C ASP A 56 7.88 2.00 -9.36
N LEU A 57 8.84 1.36 -8.69
CA LEU A 57 9.99 0.76 -9.36
C LEU A 57 9.57 -0.52 -10.09
N PRO A 58 9.87 -0.66 -11.40
CA PRO A 58 9.56 -1.89 -12.14
C PRO A 58 10.13 -3.15 -11.47
N GLY A 59 9.26 -4.15 -11.25
CA GLY A 59 9.60 -5.39 -10.54
C GLY A 59 9.51 -5.31 -9.01
N ALA A 60 9.23 -4.13 -8.45
CA ALA A 60 8.98 -3.89 -7.03
C ALA A 60 7.87 -2.84 -6.85
N GLU A 61 6.82 -2.92 -7.66
CA GLU A 61 5.70 -2.00 -7.64
C GLU A 61 4.74 -2.31 -6.49
N SER A 62 4.38 -1.28 -5.72
CA SER A 62 3.35 -1.39 -4.70
C SER A 62 1.99 -1.61 -5.35
N ARG A 63 1.19 -2.50 -4.75
CA ARG A 63 -0.18 -2.79 -5.19
C ARG A 63 -1.18 -2.40 -4.12
N VAL A 64 -2.32 -1.87 -4.56
CA VAL A 64 -3.40 -1.49 -3.64
C VAL A 64 -3.90 -2.74 -2.91
N ARG A 65 -3.91 -2.69 -1.57
CA ARG A 65 -4.26 -3.80 -0.69
C ARG A 65 -5.77 -4.08 -0.68
N HIS A 66 -6.59 -3.03 -0.63
CA HIS A 66 -8.04 -3.14 -0.40
C HIS A 66 -8.85 -2.10 -1.19
N GLY A 67 -10.16 -2.31 -1.27
CA GLY A 67 -11.11 -1.39 -1.89
C GLY A 67 -11.23 -1.53 -3.41
N PRO A 68 -11.87 -0.56 -4.07
CA PRO A 68 -12.21 -0.64 -5.50
C PRO A 68 -11.01 -0.76 -6.43
N ALA A 69 -9.85 -0.24 -6.02
CA ALA A 69 -8.61 -0.30 -6.79
C ALA A 69 -7.70 -1.50 -6.42
N ARG A 70 -8.17 -2.43 -5.57
CA ARG A 70 -7.36 -3.57 -5.09
C ARG A 70 -6.63 -4.29 -6.22
N GLY A 71 -5.34 -4.54 -6.02
CA GLY A 71 -4.46 -5.24 -6.94
C GLY A 71 -3.87 -4.36 -8.06
N ARG A 72 -4.40 -3.14 -8.30
CA ARG A 72 -3.80 -2.21 -9.25
C ARG A 72 -2.40 -1.79 -8.78
N PRO A 73 -1.38 -1.80 -9.66
CA PRO A 73 -0.05 -1.29 -9.33
C PRO A 73 -0.09 0.25 -9.24
N LEU A 74 0.82 0.82 -8.44
CA LEU A 74 0.93 2.27 -8.25
C LEU A 74 1.00 3.03 -9.59
N HIS A 75 1.81 2.55 -10.52
CA HIS A 75 1.95 3.09 -11.87
C HIS A 75 0.63 3.35 -12.61
N ALA A 76 -0.37 2.50 -12.34
CA ALA A 76 -1.62 2.48 -13.06
C ALA A 76 -2.76 3.18 -12.32
N LEU A 77 -2.49 3.88 -11.21
CA LEU A 77 -3.48 4.65 -10.44
C LEU A 77 -3.54 6.10 -10.94
#